data_AF-A0A7J4QNY5-F1
#
_entry.id   AF-A0A7J4QNY5-F1
#
_cell.length_a   1.000
_cell.length_b   1.000
_cell.length_c   1.000
_cell.angle_alpha   90.00
_cell.angle_beta   90.00
_cell.angle_gamma   90.00
#
_symmetry.space_group_name_H-M   'P 1'
#
loop_
_entity.id
_entity.type
_entity.pdbx_description
1 polymer ?
#
loop_
_entity_poly.entity_id
_entity_poly.type
_entity_poly.pdbx_seq_one_letter_code
_entity_poly.pdbx_strand_id
1 'polypeptide(L)'
;PLLILFAPSLQGPSAWDARVAVDGPGDVAMHLLLTGLYPFVPWCALAWLGVMLRLHGAAMQRPATGWVAAGIVTCAALLVHALQTDVPWAAPTSPNGQALLTFFPANPPFLLAASTGVLLLWASGAWLARLPSLNRLGRLSLTVYVAHTPLLWVLNRSIDSPSVTLSAVLVVVLTLMWWPLAALCPDSWRRWSLEAGLKHA
;
A
#
# COMPACT_ATOMS: atom_id res chain seq x y z
N PRO A 1 -8.17 -12.41 -7.61
CA PRO A 1 -8.48 -10.95 -7.57
C PRO A 1 -9.94 -10.59 -7.89
N LEU A 2 -10.49 -10.95 -9.06
CA LEU A 2 -11.89 -10.61 -9.40
C LEU A 2 -12.90 -11.19 -8.40
N LEU A 3 -12.64 -12.38 -7.87
CA LEU A 3 -13.44 -13.03 -6.84
C LEU A 3 -13.72 -12.12 -5.63
N ILE A 4 -12.78 -11.26 -5.25
CA ILE A 4 -12.93 -10.34 -4.11
C ILE A 4 -13.86 -9.17 -4.43
N LEU A 5 -13.91 -8.75 -5.70
CA LEU A 5 -14.85 -7.71 -6.12
C LEU A 5 -16.30 -8.23 -6.07
N PHE A 6 -16.50 -9.52 -6.35
CA PHE A 6 -17.82 -10.14 -6.36
C PHE A 6 -18.23 -10.80 -5.04
N ALA A 7 -17.26 -11.14 -4.17
CA ALA A 7 -17.50 -11.75 -2.87
C ALA A 7 -16.55 -11.16 -1.81
N PRO A 8 -16.69 -9.87 -1.46
CA PRO A 8 -15.80 -9.19 -0.52
C PRO A 8 -15.84 -9.78 0.89
N SER A 9 -16.94 -10.44 1.26
CA SER A 9 -17.12 -11.14 2.55
C SER A 9 -16.13 -12.28 2.77
N LEU A 10 -15.56 -12.87 1.71
CA LEU A 10 -14.53 -13.91 1.80
C LEU A 10 -13.23 -13.41 2.43
N GLN A 11 -13.03 -12.10 2.44
CA GLN A 11 -11.90 -11.48 3.13
C GLN A 11 -12.12 -11.40 4.65
N GLY A 12 -13.26 -11.84 5.20
CA GLY A 12 -13.52 -11.84 6.64
C GLY A 12 -13.93 -10.48 7.21
N PRO A 13 -14.16 -10.40 8.53
CA PRO A 13 -14.65 -9.19 9.22
C PRO A 13 -13.58 -8.11 9.30
N SER A 14 -13.98 -6.85 9.36
CA SER A 14 -13.02 -5.74 9.37
C SER A 14 -12.37 -5.48 10.74
N ALA A 15 -12.87 -6.06 11.83
CA ALA A 15 -12.28 -5.91 13.16
C ALA A 15 -10.79 -6.25 13.19
N TRP A 16 -9.97 -5.43 13.85
CA TRP A 16 -8.51 -5.55 13.89
C TRP A 16 -8.04 -6.93 14.36
N ASP A 17 -8.57 -7.42 15.48
CA ASP A 17 -8.11 -8.69 16.07
C ASP A 17 -8.35 -9.87 15.13
N ALA A 18 -9.45 -9.87 14.37
CA ALA A 18 -9.72 -10.91 13.37
C ALA A 18 -8.68 -10.93 12.21
N ARG A 19 -7.89 -9.87 12.06
CA ARG A 19 -6.84 -9.73 11.02
C ARG A 19 -5.46 -10.14 11.49
N VAL A 20 -5.23 -10.23 12.81
CA VAL A 20 -3.88 -10.39 13.38
C VAL A 20 -3.79 -11.51 14.42
N ALA A 21 -4.90 -11.90 15.06
CA ALA A 21 -4.91 -12.98 16.03
C ALA A 21 -4.78 -14.34 15.33
N VAL A 22 -3.86 -15.17 15.82
CA VAL A 22 -3.56 -16.49 15.27
C VAL A 22 -3.72 -17.50 16.39
N ASP A 23 -4.74 -18.34 16.32
CA ASP A 23 -5.00 -19.41 17.29
C ASP A 23 -4.50 -20.76 16.78
N GLY A 24 -4.27 -20.89 15.47
CA GLY A 24 -3.70 -22.10 14.88
C GLY A 24 -3.12 -21.92 13.47
N PRO A 25 -2.52 -23.00 12.91
CA PRO A 25 -1.93 -22.96 11.58
C PRO A 25 -2.95 -22.68 10.46
N GLY A 26 -4.24 -23.02 10.69
CA GLY A 26 -5.32 -22.67 9.78
C GLY A 26 -5.50 -21.15 9.63
N ASP A 27 -5.39 -20.41 10.74
CA ASP A 27 -5.49 -18.94 10.73
C ASP A 27 -4.31 -18.32 10.01
N VAL A 28 -3.09 -18.88 10.17
CA VAL A 28 -1.92 -18.46 9.39
C VAL A 28 -2.20 -18.60 7.89
N ALA A 29 -2.68 -19.77 7.45
CA ALA A 29 -3.00 -19.99 6.04
C ALA A 29 -4.08 -19.02 5.54
N MET A 30 -5.14 -18.82 6.33
CA MET A 30 -6.21 -17.89 5.97
C MET A 30 -5.75 -16.44 5.94
N HIS A 31 -4.94 -16.01 6.90
CA HIS A 31 -4.38 -14.66 6.95
C HIS A 31 -3.47 -14.40 5.75
N LEU A 32 -2.65 -15.38 5.38
CA LEU A 32 -1.77 -15.30 4.21
C LEU A 32 -2.53 -15.27 2.89
N LEU A 33 -3.67 -15.95 2.79
CA LEU A 33 -4.39 -16.08 1.52
C LEU A 33 -5.49 -15.01 1.35
N LEU A 34 -6.29 -14.75 2.39
CA LEU A 34 -7.58 -14.06 2.28
C LEU A 34 -7.86 -13.01 3.36
N THR A 35 -7.54 -13.27 4.63
CA THR A 35 -8.13 -12.52 5.77
C THR A 35 -7.14 -11.65 6.54
N GLY A 36 -5.84 -11.72 6.27
CA GLY A 36 -4.83 -10.96 7.04
C GLY A 36 -4.72 -9.49 6.60
N LEU A 37 -3.65 -8.83 7.05
CA LEU A 37 -3.29 -7.47 6.60
C LEU A 37 -2.61 -7.46 5.22
N TYR A 38 -2.01 -8.56 4.76
CA TYR A 38 -1.45 -8.61 3.41
C TYR A 38 -1.75 -9.92 2.66
N PRO A 39 -3.03 -10.27 2.48
CA PRO A 39 -3.44 -11.54 1.91
C PRO A 39 -3.14 -11.64 0.41
N PHE A 40 -2.71 -12.81 -0.05
CA PHE A 40 -2.30 -13.06 -1.43
C PHE A 40 -3.34 -12.64 -2.47
N VAL A 41 -4.62 -12.98 -2.29
CA VAL A 41 -5.62 -12.87 -3.36
C VAL A 41 -5.99 -11.41 -3.72
N PRO A 42 -6.16 -10.46 -2.77
CA PRO A 42 -6.31 -9.04 -3.11
C PRO A 42 -5.08 -8.45 -3.81
N TRP A 43 -3.88 -8.76 -3.31
CA TRP A 43 -2.63 -8.22 -3.85
C TRP A 43 -2.27 -8.78 -5.23
N CYS A 44 -2.76 -9.97 -5.59
CA CYS A 44 -2.65 -10.50 -6.96
C CYS A 44 -3.21 -9.56 -8.03
N ALA A 45 -4.22 -8.74 -7.71
CA ALA A 45 -4.78 -7.77 -8.67
C ALA A 45 -3.73 -6.73 -9.09
N LEU A 46 -3.01 -6.18 -8.11
CA LEU A 46 -1.97 -5.18 -8.34
C LEU A 46 -0.71 -5.80 -8.94
N ALA A 47 -0.35 -7.03 -8.53
CA ALA A 47 0.72 -7.78 -9.17
C ALA A 47 0.42 -8.06 -10.65
N TRP A 48 -0.80 -8.49 -10.97
CA TRP A 48 -1.25 -8.68 -12.34
C TRP A 48 -1.20 -7.38 -13.14
N LEU A 49 -1.67 -6.26 -12.57
CA LEU A 49 -1.55 -4.95 -13.19
C LEU A 49 -0.08 -4.63 -13.52
N GLY A 50 0.85 -4.85 -12.60
CA GLY A 50 2.28 -4.67 -12.83
C GLY A 50 2.82 -5.52 -13.98
N VAL A 51 2.40 -6.79 -14.07
CA VAL A 51 2.75 -7.68 -15.19
C VAL A 51 2.20 -7.16 -16.52
N MET A 52 0.94 -6.71 -16.54
CA MET A 52 0.31 -6.16 -17.74
C MET A 52 1.03 -4.90 -18.21
N LEU A 53 1.39 -3.99 -17.30
CA LEU A 53 2.15 -2.78 -17.61
C LEU A 53 3.53 -3.10 -18.18
N ARG A 54 4.20 -4.13 -17.65
CA ARG A 54 5.50 -4.58 -18.14
C ARG A 54 5.43 -5.19 -19.54
N LEU A 55 4.42 -6.02 -19.81
CA LEU A 55 4.30 -6.77 -21.06
C LEU A 55 3.64 -5.95 -22.18
N HIS A 56 2.69 -5.07 -21.84
CA HIS A 56 1.79 -4.42 -22.80
C HIS A 56 1.78 -2.89 -22.66
N GLY A 57 2.81 -2.29 -22.04
CA GLY A 57 2.82 -0.88 -21.64
C GLY A 57 2.34 0.11 -22.70
N ALA A 58 2.79 -0.03 -23.96
CA ALA A 58 2.34 0.86 -25.05
C ALA A 58 0.82 0.76 -25.32
N ALA A 59 0.28 -0.46 -25.39
CA ALA A 59 -1.16 -0.68 -25.55
C ALA A 59 -1.97 -0.24 -24.32
N MET A 60 -1.34 -0.22 -23.15
CA MET A 60 -1.98 0.17 -21.89
C MET A 60 -2.05 1.69 -21.67
N GLN A 61 -1.40 2.53 -22.47
CA GLN A 61 -1.38 3.98 -22.22
C GLN A 61 -2.78 4.60 -22.19
N ARG A 62 -3.58 4.41 -23.25
CA ARG A 62 -4.95 4.95 -23.33
C ARG A 62 -5.87 4.44 -22.21
N PRO A 63 -6.00 3.12 -21.97
CA PRO A 63 -6.84 2.64 -20.88
C PRO A 63 -6.31 3.07 -19.51
N ALA A 64 -4.99 3.17 -19.32
CA ALA A 64 -4.40 3.70 -18.08
C ALA A 64 -4.79 5.16 -17.84
N THR A 65 -4.74 6.02 -18.86
CA THR A 65 -5.16 7.43 -18.72
C THR A 65 -6.64 7.52 -18.34
N GLY A 66 -7.52 6.75 -19.00
CA GLY A 66 -8.93 6.71 -18.65
C GLY A 66 -9.18 6.22 -17.22
N TRP A 67 -8.46 5.18 -16.80
CA TRP A 67 -8.54 4.64 -15.44
C TRP A 67 -8.04 5.65 -14.39
N VAL A 68 -6.92 6.32 -14.64
CA VAL A 68 -6.40 7.36 -13.75
C VAL A 68 -7.39 8.50 -13.61
N ALA A 69 -7.96 8.99 -14.71
CA ALA A 69 -8.97 10.05 -14.68
C ALA A 69 -10.19 9.63 -13.87
N ALA A 70 -10.74 8.43 -14.13
CA ALA A 70 -11.87 7.87 -13.39
C ALA A 70 -11.54 7.74 -11.90
N GLY A 71 -10.38 7.16 -11.56
CA GLY A 71 -9.97 6.97 -10.17
C GLY A 71 -9.75 8.29 -9.43
N ILE A 72 -9.16 9.32 -10.06
CA ILE A 72 -9.03 10.65 -9.46
C ILE A 72 -10.41 11.26 -9.19
N VAL A 73 -11.32 11.21 -10.18
CA VAL A 73 -12.69 11.74 -10.02
C VAL A 73 -13.43 11.00 -8.90
N THR A 74 -13.38 9.66 -8.87
CA THR A 74 -14.02 8.87 -7.81
C THR A 74 -13.42 9.16 -6.44
N CYS A 75 -12.09 9.23 -6.32
CA CYS A 75 -11.44 9.57 -5.05
C CYS A 75 -11.83 10.95 -4.55
N ALA A 76 -11.88 11.95 -5.44
CA ALA A 76 -12.31 13.30 -5.10
C ALA A 76 -13.77 13.34 -4.67
N ALA A 77 -14.67 12.65 -5.39
CA ALA A 77 -16.07 12.55 -5.02
C ALA A 77 -16.28 11.89 -3.65
N LEU A 78 -15.55 10.80 -3.37
CA LEU A 78 -15.59 10.13 -2.06
C LEU A 78 -15.01 10.98 -0.94
N LEU A 79 -13.97 11.78 -1.22
CA LEU A 79 -13.43 12.71 -0.25
C LEU A 79 -14.44 13.80 0.11
N VAL A 80 -15.09 14.39 -0.90
CA VAL A 80 -16.15 15.38 -0.68
C VAL A 80 -17.31 14.76 0.10
N HIS A 81 -17.73 13.55 -0.25
CA HIS A 81 -18.76 12.82 0.48
C HIS A 81 -18.37 12.60 1.95
N ALA A 82 -17.16 12.12 2.22
CA ALA A 82 -16.65 11.90 3.57
C ALA A 82 -16.69 13.18 4.43
N LEU A 83 -16.29 14.31 3.84
CA LEU A 83 -16.33 15.62 4.51
C LEU A 83 -17.76 16.10 4.79
N GLN A 84 -18.72 15.80 3.90
CA GLN A 84 -20.12 16.22 4.05
C GLN A 84 -20.89 15.37 5.06
N THR A 85 -20.57 14.08 5.18
CA THR A 85 -21.29 13.14 6.05
C THR A 85 -20.55 12.79 7.34
N ASP A 86 -19.40 13.43 7.59
CA ASP A 86 -18.55 13.21 8.77
C ASP A 86 -18.20 11.72 8.99
N VAL A 87 -17.80 11.05 7.91
CA VAL A 87 -17.32 9.65 7.95
C VAL A 87 -15.86 9.58 7.56
N PRO A 88 -15.09 8.56 8.03
CA PRO A 88 -13.71 8.41 7.62
C PRO A 88 -13.59 8.21 6.11
N TRP A 89 -12.80 9.05 5.43
CA TRP A 89 -12.53 8.88 4.01
C TRP A 89 -11.78 7.57 3.74
N ALA A 90 -10.74 7.28 4.54
CA ALA A 90 -9.99 6.04 4.48
C ALA A 90 -9.61 5.58 5.88
N ALA A 91 -9.67 4.26 6.11
CA ALA A 91 -9.21 3.64 7.35
C ALA A 91 -8.61 2.26 7.07
N PRO A 92 -7.62 1.79 7.85
CA PRO A 92 -7.09 0.44 7.71
C PRO A 92 -8.20 -0.61 7.84
N THR A 93 -9.10 -0.39 8.80
CA THR A 93 -10.27 -1.22 9.08
C THR A 93 -11.49 -0.32 9.29
N SER A 94 -12.67 -0.88 9.08
CA SER A 94 -13.95 -0.25 9.38
C SER A 94 -14.89 -1.25 10.05
N PRO A 95 -14.76 -1.46 11.38
CA PRO A 95 -15.64 -2.35 12.14
C PRO A 95 -17.13 -2.03 11.95
N ASN A 96 -17.45 -0.74 11.83
CA ASN A 96 -18.81 -0.23 11.63
C ASN A 96 -19.18 0.00 10.14
N GLY A 97 -18.28 -0.33 9.21
CA GLY A 97 -18.49 -0.16 7.77
C GLY A 97 -18.60 1.28 7.27
N GLN A 98 -18.27 2.27 8.11
CA GLN A 98 -18.42 3.70 7.78
C GLN A 98 -17.28 4.27 6.92
N ALA A 99 -16.11 3.63 6.92
CA ALA A 99 -14.97 4.14 6.15
C ALA A 99 -15.15 3.84 4.67
N LEU A 100 -15.00 4.85 3.82
CA LEU A 100 -15.28 4.72 2.37
C LEU A 100 -14.21 3.90 1.65
N LEU A 101 -12.95 4.04 2.05
CA LEU A 101 -11.82 3.26 1.55
C LEU A 101 -11.27 2.40 2.69
N THR A 102 -11.35 1.07 2.55
CA THR A 102 -10.79 0.13 3.53
C THR A 102 -9.68 -0.69 2.91
N PHE A 103 -8.58 -0.80 3.66
CA PHE A 103 -7.49 -1.71 3.32
C PHE A 103 -7.82 -3.15 3.72
N PHE A 104 -8.43 -3.36 4.89
CA PHE A 104 -8.69 -4.68 5.49
C PHE A 104 -10.15 -4.80 5.98
N PRO A 105 -11.03 -5.48 5.22
CA PRO A 105 -10.78 -6.07 3.91
C PRO A 105 -10.63 -5.00 2.83
N ALA A 106 -9.94 -5.34 1.74
CA ALA A 106 -9.77 -4.41 0.62
C ALA A 106 -11.11 -4.22 -0.08
N ASN A 107 -11.61 -2.99 -0.15
CA ASN A 107 -12.87 -2.68 -0.83
C ASN A 107 -12.64 -2.12 -2.25
N PRO A 108 -13.66 -2.12 -3.13
CA PRO A 108 -13.50 -1.65 -4.51
C PRO A 108 -13.00 -0.20 -4.63
N PRO A 109 -13.50 0.79 -3.85
CA PRO A 109 -12.96 2.14 -3.85
C PRO A 109 -11.47 2.20 -3.53
N PHE A 110 -11.01 1.43 -2.55
CA PHE A 110 -9.60 1.31 -2.22
C PHE A 110 -8.78 0.71 -3.36
N LEU A 111 -9.24 -0.39 -3.98
CA LEU A 111 -8.54 -1.03 -5.09
C LEU A 111 -8.45 -0.10 -6.32
N LEU A 112 -9.47 0.71 -6.56
CA LEU A 112 -9.44 1.76 -7.58
C LEU A 112 -8.38 2.81 -7.26
N ALA A 113 -8.38 3.34 -6.02
CA ALA A 113 -7.38 4.33 -5.60
C ALA A 113 -5.95 3.78 -5.68
N ALA A 114 -5.73 2.54 -5.20
CA ALA A 114 -4.44 1.87 -5.22
C ALA A 114 -3.93 1.64 -6.65
N SER A 115 -4.79 1.14 -7.55
CA SER A 115 -4.44 0.96 -8.97
C SER A 115 -4.17 2.28 -9.68
N THR A 116 -4.92 3.35 -9.38
CA THR A 116 -4.62 4.70 -9.87
C THR A 116 -3.24 5.16 -9.40
N GLY A 117 -2.89 4.95 -8.14
CA GLY A 117 -1.54 5.23 -7.62
C GLY A 117 -0.45 4.48 -8.39
N VAL A 118 -0.65 3.18 -8.65
CA VAL A 118 0.29 2.37 -9.47
C VAL A 118 0.44 2.95 -10.88
N LEU A 119 -0.65 3.36 -11.53
CA LEU A 119 -0.60 3.92 -12.89
C LEU A 119 0.09 5.29 -12.93
N LEU A 120 -0.10 6.13 -11.91
CA LEU A 120 0.62 7.40 -11.77
C LEU A 120 2.13 7.18 -11.58
N LEU A 121 2.51 6.20 -10.75
CA LEU A 121 3.91 5.79 -10.58
C LEU A 121 4.51 5.23 -11.87
N TRP A 122 3.74 4.43 -12.61
CA TRP A 122 4.18 3.90 -13.90
C TRP A 122 4.36 5.01 -14.93
N ALA A 123 3.42 5.95 -15.03
CA ALA A 123 3.51 7.10 -15.93
C ALA A 123 4.72 8.01 -15.60
N SER A 124 5.05 8.15 -14.31
CA SER A 124 6.22 8.90 -13.86
C SER A 124 7.52 8.07 -13.84
N GLY A 125 7.45 6.77 -14.17
CA GLY A 125 8.55 5.83 -13.98
C GLY A 125 9.82 6.20 -14.73
N ALA A 126 9.72 6.72 -15.96
CA ALA A 126 10.88 7.15 -16.75
C ALA A 126 11.60 8.36 -16.12
N TRP A 127 10.83 9.26 -15.48
CA TRP A 127 11.39 10.38 -14.74
C TRP A 127 11.99 9.91 -13.41
N LEU A 128 11.26 9.07 -12.66
CA LEU A 128 11.74 8.50 -11.41
C LEU A 128 13.05 7.72 -11.59
N ALA A 129 13.19 6.95 -12.68
CA ALA A 129 14.41 6.20 -12.98
C ALA A 129 15.66 7.06 -13.19
N ARG A 130 15.49 8.36 -13.51
CA ARG A 130 16.59 9.32 -13.67
C ARG A 130 17.00 9.97 -12.35
N LEU A 131 16.21 9.79 -11.29
CA LEU A 131 16.49 10.40 -10.00
C LEU A 131 17.74 9.79 -9.36
N PRO A 132 18.68 10.62 -8.88
CA PRO A 132 19.93 10.14 -8.34
C PRO A 132 19.68 9.27 -7.12
N SER A 133 20.41 8.15 -7.04
CA SER A 133 20.39 7.22 -5.91
C SER A 133 19.04 6.54 -5.62
N LEU A 134 17.99 6.75 -6.41
CA LEU A 134 16.71 6.05 -6.23
C LEU A 134 16.89 4.54 -6.44
N ASN A 135 17.80 4.14 -7.33
CA ASN A 135 18.20 2.74 -7.51
C ASN A 135 18.84 2.13 -6.25
N ARG A 136 19.53 2.93 -5.41
CA ARG A 136 20.09 2.47 -4.13
C ARG A 136 18.98 2.19 -3.14
N LEU A 137 17.99 3.07 -3.06
CA LEU A 137 16.79 2.86 -2.25
C LEU A 137 16.05 1.58 -2.69
N GLY A 138 15.83 1.41 -3.99
CA GLY A 138 15.15 0.20 -4.52
C GLY A 138 15.87 -1.11 -4.21
N ARG A 139 17.21 -1.09 -4.04
CA ARG A 139 18.01 -2.26 -3.64
C ARG A 139 17.91 -2.59 -2.14
N LEU A 140 17.28 -1.72 -1.35
CA LEU A 140 17.09 -1.84 0.09
C LEU A 140 15.59 -1.85 0.47
N SER A 141 14.71 -2.19 -0.48
CA SER A 141 13.25 -2.10 -0.30
C SER A 141 12.71 -2.97 0.85
N LEU A 142 13.24 -4.18 1.05
CA LEU A 142 12.84 -5.07 2.15
C LEU A 142 13.34 -4.56 3.50
N THR A 143 14.60 -4.14 3.56
CA THR A 143 15.20 -3.55 4.77
C THR A 143 14.41 -2.30 5.18
N VAL A 144 14.12 -1.42 4.23
CA VAL A 144 13.29 -0.24 4.46
C VAL A 144 11.89 -0.63 4.93
N TYR A 145 11.24 -1.57 4.26
CA TYR A 145 9.91 -2.03 4.65
C TYR A 145 9.86 -2.52 6.11
N VAL A 146 10.78 -3.41 6.49
CA VAL A 146 10.85 -3.96 7.85
C VAL A 146 11.24 -2.88 8.87
N ALA A 147 12.18 -1.99 8.56
CA ALA A 147 12.59 -0.91 9.47
C ALA A 147 11.52 0.18 9.63
N HIS A 148 10.67 0.37 8.63
CA HIS A 148 9.60 1.36 8.66
C HIS A 148 8.47 0.97 9.62
N THR A 149 8.18 -0.32 9.78
CA THR A 149 7.08 -0.77 10.65
C THR A 149 7.30 -0.41 12.14
N PRO A 150 8.47 -0.65 12.77
CA PRO A 150 8.73 -0.18 14.14
C PRO A 150 8.66 1.34 14.28
N LEU A 151 9.07 2.10 13.27
CA LEU A 151 8.98 3.56 13.28
C LEU A 151 7.52 4.04 13.36
N LEU A 152 6.63 3.42 12.56
CA LEU A 152 5.19 3.69 12.64
C LEU A 152 4.60 3.27 13.99
N TRP A 153 5.07 2.16 14.57
CA TRP A 153 4.64 1.73 15.90
C TRP A 153 5.02 2.73 16.99
N VAL A 154 6.26 3.25 16.98
CA VAL A 154 6.70 4.30 17.90
C VAL A 154 5.84 5.55 17.73
N LEU A 155 5.61 5.98 16.48
CA LEU A 155 4.78 7.15 16.19
C LEU A 155 3.37 7.02 16.75
N ASN A 156 2.74 5.86 16.56
CA ASN A 156 1.41 5.55 17.10
C ASN A 156 1.36 5.56 18.63
N ARG A 157 2.48 5.28 19.31
CA ARG A 157 2.58 5.38 20.78
C ARG A 157 2.86 6.79 21.28
N SER A 158 3.49 7.63 20.45
CA SER A 158 3.92 8.98 20.83
C SER A 158 2.91 10.07 20.51
N ILE A 159 2.10 9.89 19.47
CA ILE A 159 1.15 10.91 19.00
C ILE A 159 -0.25 10.31 19.04
N ASP A 160 -1.05 10.76 19.99
CA ASP A 160 -2.47 10.43 20.05
C ASP A 160 -3.24 11.34 19.09
N SER A 161 -4.05 10.73 18.23
CA SER A 161 -5.04 11.39 17.37
C SER A 161 -4.50 12.63 16.61
N PRO A 162 -3.46 12.48 15.75
CA PRO A 162 -2.86 13.59 15.03
C PRO A 162 -3.86 14.31 14.12
N SER A 163 -3.71 15.63 13.98
CA SER A 163 -4.49 16.40 13.00
C SER A 163 -4.23 15.89 11.58
N VAL A 164 -5.16 16.17 10.65
CA VAL A 164 -5.03 15.77 9.24
C VAL A 164 -3.75 16.33 8.62
N THR A 165 -3.42 17.60 8.90
CA THR A 165 -2.20 18.24 8.42
C THR A 165 -0.95 17.56 8.97
N LEU A 166 -0.91 17.28 10.28
CA LEU A 166 0.23 16.58 10.88
C LEU A 166 0.39 15.18 10.30
N SER A 167 -0.71 14.45 10.14
CA SER A 167 -0.72 13.12 9.53
C SER A 167 -0.18 13.16 8.10
N ALA A 168 -0.62 14.13 7.29
CA ALA A 168 -0.13 14.29 5.92
C ALA A 168 1.37 14.60 5.86
N VAL A 169 1.85 15.50 6.72
CA VAL A 169 3.30 15.81 6.83
C VAL A 169 4.09 14.58 7.25
N LEU A 170 3.63 13.86 8.27
CA LEU A 170 4.28 12.63 8.76
C LEU A 170 4.36 11.58 7.66
N VAL A 171 3.28 11.34 6.91
CA VAL A 171 3.28 10.40 5.78
C VAL A 171 4.32 10.78 4.73
N VAL A 172 4.38 12.05 4.33
CA VAL A 172 5.35 12.53 3.33
C VAL A 172 6.78 12.37 3.86
N VAL A 173 7.06 12.81 5.09
CA VAL A 173 8.39 12.72 5.70
C VAL A 173 8.84 11.27 5.84
N LEU A 174 8.00 10.41 6.42
CA LEU A 174 8.33 9.01 6.68
C LEU A 174 8.46 8.20 5.38
N THR A 175 7.76 8.59 4.32
CA THR A 175 7.92 7.97 2.99
C THR A 175 9.22 8.42 2.33
N LEU A 176 9.52 9.72 2.34
CA LEU A 176 10.65 10.29 1.61
C LEU A 176 11.99 10.16 2.35
N MET A 177 12.01 10.05 3.68
CA MET A 177 13.25 10.02 4.48
C MET A 177 14.18 8.87 4.09
N TRP A 178 13.65 7.76 3.58
CA TRP A 178 14.46 6.61 3.20
C TRP A 178 15.34 6.88 1.99
N TRP A 179 14.94 7.79 1.11
CA TRP A 179 15.72 8.10 -0.09
C TRP A 179 17.09 8.73 0.25
N PRO A 180 17.19 9.84 1.01
CA PRO A 180 18.50 10.35 1.41
C PRO A 180 19.27 9.36 2.29
N LEU A 181 18.59 8.61 3.18
CA LEU A 181 19.26 7.58 3.99
C LEU A 181 19.92 6.50 3.12
N ALA A 182 19.23 6.01 2.10
CA ALA A 182 19.78 5.03 1.16
C ALA A 182 20.88 5.63 0.27
N ALA A 183 20.81 6.93 -0.05
CA ALA A 183 21.84 7.62 -0.80
C ALA A 183 23.16 7.76 -0.01
N LEU A 184 23.05 8.06 1.29
CA LEU A 184 24.16 8.25 2.23
C LEU A 184 24.71 6.92 2.79
N CYS A 185 23.95 5.84 2.68
CA CYS A 185 24.34 4.53 3.17
C CYS A 185 25.58 3.99 2.41
N PRO A 186 26.70 3.68 3.08
CA PRO A 186 27.87 3.12 2.43
C PRO A 186 27.59 1.74 1.83
N ASP A 187 28.20 1.40 0.69
CA ASP A 187 28.03 0.08 0.06
C ASP A 187 28.46 -1.07 1.00
N SER A 188 29.38 -0.82 1.94
CA SER A 188 29.81 -1.78 2.96
C SER A 188 28.72 -2.11 3.99
N TRP A 189 27.71 -1.27 4.16
CA TRP A 189 26.56 -1.53 5.02
C TRP A 189 25.57 -2.51 4.36
N ARG A 190 25.56 -2.56 3.02
CA ARG A 190 24.62 -3.37 2.25
C ARG A 190 24.72 -4.87 2.54
N ARG A 191 25.87 -5.37 2.99
CA ARG A 191 26.01 -6.79 3.42
C ARG A 191 25.19 -7.14 4.67
N TRP A 192 24.79 -6.14 5.45
CA TRP A 192 23.96 -6.28 6.64
C TRP A 192 22.47 -6.06 6.36
N SER A 193 22.09 -5.85 5.10
CA SER A 193 20.69 -5.64 4.72
C SER A 193 19.95 -6.97 4.65
N LEU A 194 18.63 -6.94 4.84
CA LEU A 194 17.78 -8.13 4.73
C LEU A 194 17.82 -8.72 3.31
N GLU A 195 17.99 -7.87 2.29
CA GLU A 195 18.18 -8.32 0.91
C GLU A 195 19.48 -9.12 0.71
N ALA A 196 20.52 -8.85 1.49
CA ALA A 196 21.74 -9.66 1.46
C ALA A 196 21.52 -11.01 2.16
N GLY A 197 20.83 -11.03 3.30
CA GLY A 197 20.48 -12.25 4.02
C GLY A 197 19.67 -13.23 3.19
N LEU A 198 18.65 -12.76 2.45
CA LEU A 198 17.81 -13.61 1.60
C LEU A 198 18.52 -14.22 0.39
N LYS A 199 19.67 -13.67 -0.03
CA LYS A 199 20.46 -14.27 -1.13
C LYS A 199 21.28 -15.48 -0.69
N HIS A 200 21.37 -15.72 0.61
CA HIS A 200 22.17 -16.79 1.21
C HIS A 200 21.31 -17.81 1.96
N ALA A 201 19.99 -17.63 1.96
CA ALA A 201 18.99 -18.58 2.45
C ALA A 201 18.47 -19.44 1.29
#